data_AF-A0A3M1QFI2-F1
#
_entry.id   AF-A0A3M1QFI2-F1
#
_cell.length_a   1.000
_cell.length_b   1.000
_cell.length_c   1.000
_cell.angle_alpha   90.00
_cell.angle_beta   90.00
_cell.angle_gamma   90.00
#
_symmetry.space_group_name_H-M   'P 1'
#
loop_
_entity.id
_entity.type
_entity.pdbx_description
1 polymer ?
#
loop_
_entity_poly.entity_id
_entity_poly.type
_entity_poly.pdbx_seq_one_letter_code
_entity_poly.pdbx_strand_id
1 'polypeptide(L)'
;MEDQLTKIRRSSIYLMNKTVRMLGNVLQNVSQEQAATLRDGDDGWTVLEVVCHLRDYSNIFYERAQMMLNDEYPDLPAYDHEALAVERAYNQQDLREVYADMNRQRKQIVRFFLKLTDAQWQCAGT
;
A
#
# COMPACT_ATOMS: atom_id res chain seq x y z
N MET A 1 13.93 16.07 23.83
CA MET A 1 13.23 16.68 22.68
C MET A 1 13.33 15.67 21.55
N GLU A 2 12.20 15.14 21.06
CA GLU A 2 12.21 14.12 19.99
C GLU A 2 12.75 14.75 18.70
N ASP A 3 13.67 14.07 18.01
CA ASP A 3 14.22 14.58 16.76
C ASP A 3 13.17 14.57 15.64
N GLN A 4 13.36 15.42 14.64
CA GLN A 4 12.40 15.61 13.56
C GLN A 4 12.16 14.34 12.72
N LEU A 5 13.19 13.53 12.47
CA LEU A 5 13.08 12.29 11.70
C LEU A 5 12.27 11.24 12.47
N THR A 6 12.51 11.09 13.78
CA THR A 6 11.71 10.18 14.62
C THR A 6 10.23 10.58 14.64
N LYS A 7 9.95 11.89 14.72
CA LYS A 7 8.57 12.40 14.63
C LYS A 7 7.93 12.08 13.29
N ILE A 8 8.66 12.24 12.18
CA ILE A 8 8.19 11.91 10.82
C ILE A 8 7.90 10.40 10.71
N ARG A 9 8.84 9.53 11.11
CA ARG A 9 8.67 8.07 11.10
C ARG A 9 7.42 7.64 11.86
N ARG A 10 7.24 8.12 13.10
CA ARG A 10 6.04 7.83 13.91
C ARG A 10 4.77 8.31 13.22
N SER A 11 4.79 9.50 12.63
CA SER A 11 3.63 10.08 11.93
C SER A 11 3.28 9.28 10.68
N SER A 12 4.27 8.84 9.90
CA SER A 12 4.07 7.98 8.72
C SER A 12 3.47 6.62 9.10
N ILE A 13 3.98 5.97 10.15
CA ILE A 13 3.44 4.69 10.65
C ILE A 13 2.00 4.86 11.18
N TYR A 14 1.71 5.99 11.83
CA TYR A 14 0.34 6.31 12.26
C TYR A 14 -0.59 6.49 11.06
N LEU A 15 -0.17 7.27 10.05
CA LEU A 15 -0.95 7.52 8.84
C LEU A 15 -1.26 6.22 8.08
N MET A 16 -0.30 5.30 7.99
CA MET A 16 -0.49 3.96 7.43
C MET A 16 -1.71 3.22 8.03
N ASN A 17 -1.92 3.29 9.34
CA ASN A 17 -3.11 2.72 9.98
C ASN A 17 -4.37 3.55 9.74
N LYS A 18 -4.23 4.88 9.85
CA LYS A 18 -5.36 5.80 9.73
C LYS A 18 -6.00 5.73 8.34
N THR A 19 -5.19 5.70 7.28
CA THR A 19 -5.67 5.70 5.89
C THR A 19 -6.47 4.46 5.55
N VAL A 20 -6.04 3.27 5.97
CA VAL A 20 -6.81 2.03 5.75
C VAL A 20 -8.16 2.08 6.46
N ARG A 21 -8.23 2.61 7.68
CA ARG A 21 -9.51 2.78 8.40
C ARG A 21 -10.43 3.79 7.72
N MET A 22 -9.87 4.91 7.26
CA MET A 22 -10.64 5.92 6.51
C MET A 22 -11.18 5.33 5.20
N LEU A 23 -10.38 4.56 4.46
CA LEU A 23 -10.83 3.85 3.27
C LEU A 23 -11.95 2.87 3.59
N GLY A 24 -11.84 2.08 4.65
CA GLY A 24 -12.92 1.18 5.08
C GLY A 24 -14.26 1.90 5.31
N ASN A 25 -14.21 3.10 5.90
CA ASN A 25 -15.41 3.91 6.11
C ASN A 25 -15.97 4.47 4.78
N VAL A 26 -15.11 4.89 3.85
CA VAL A 26 -15.56 5.40 2.54
C VAL A 26 -16.15 4.27 1.69
N LEU A 27 -15.53 3.08 1.73
CA LEU A 27 -15.94 1.92 0.94
C LEU A 27 -17.15 1.17 1.52
N GLN A 28 -17.61 1.50 2.74
CA GLN A 28 -18.64 0.72 3.43
C GLN A 28 -19.94 0.59 2.61
N ASN A 29 -20.33 1.65 1.90
CA ASN A 29 -21.58 1.71 1.13
C ASN A 29 -21.38 1.59 -0.38
N VAL A 30 -20.17 1.27 -0.84
CA VAL A 30 -19.88 1.04 -2.25
C VAL A 30 -20.25 -0.41 -2.59
N SER A 31 -21.13 -0.59 -3.57
CA SER A 31 -21.46 -1.94 -4.08
C SER A 31 -20.33 -2.50 -4.95
N GLN A 32 -20.30 -3.82 -5.14
CA GLN A 32 -19.34 -4.46 -6.04
C GLN A 32 -19.44 -3.91 -7.47
N GLU A 33 -20.66 -3.74 -7.97
CA GLU A 33 -20.93 -3.17 -9.30
C GLU A 33 -20.39 -1.74 -9.41
N GLN A 34 -20.69 -0.87 -8.45
CA GLN A 34 -20.16 0.50 -8.43
C GLN A 34 -18.64 0.49 -8.40
N ALA A 35 -18.05 -0.40 -7.61
CA ALA A 35 -16.60 -0.46 -7.47
C ALA A 35 -15.89 -0.85 -8.76
N ALA A 36 -16.47 -1.78 -9.51
CA ALA A 36 -15.90 -2.30 -10.74
C ALA A 36 -16.22 -1.47 -12.00
N THR A 37 -17.17 -0.53 -11.94
CA THR A 37 -17.69 0.14 -13.15
C THR A 37 -17.64 1.67 -13.12
N LEU A 38 -17.76 2.33 -11.97
CA LEU A 38 -17.69 3.79 -11.90
C LEU A 38 -16.23 4.25 -12.00
N ARG A 39 -15.94 5.17 -12.93
CA ARG A 39 -14.61 5.70 -13.23
C ARG A 39 -14.47 7.18 -12.86
N ASP A 40 -13.26 7.60 -12.53
CA ASP A 40 -12.90 9.02 -12.35
C ASP A 40 -12.66 9.72 -13.70
N GLY A 41 -13.74 10.08 -14.39
CA GLY A 41 -13.66 10.57 -15.76
C GLY A 41 -13.41 9.45 -16.77
N ASP A 42 -13.20 9.81 -18.04
CA ASP A 42 -13.19 8.85 -19.15
C ASP A 42 -11.99 7.89 -19.10
N ASP A 43 -10.82 8.41 -18.73
CA ASP A 43 -9.55 7.66 -18.68
C ASP A 43 -9.10 7.32 -17.24
N GLY A 44 -9.95 7.61 -16.25
CA GLY A 44 -9.63 7.37 -14.85
C GLY A 44 -9.88 5.94 -14.39
N TRP A 45 -9.36 5.64 -13.22
CA TRP A 45 -9.53 4.34 -12.60
C TRP A 45 -10.90 4.17 -11.96
N THR A 46 -11.35 2.93 -11.89
CA THR A 46 -12.46 2.54 -11.04
C THR A 46 -12.06 2.54 -9.58
N VAL A 47 -13.05 2.54 -8.68
CA VAL A 47 -12.77 2.38 -7.24
C VAL A 47 -12.02 1.07 -6.97
N LEU A 48 -12.37 -0.01 -7.66
CA LEU A 48 -11.74 -1.31 -7.47
C LEU A 48 -10.30 -1.34 -8.00
N GLU A 49 -10.02 -0.69 -9.13
CA GLU A 49 -8.65 -0.49 -9.64
C GLU A 49 -7.78 0.26 -8.61
N VAL A 50 -8.32 1.35 -8.02
CA VAL A 50 -7.64 2.11 -6.96
C VAL A 50 -7.35 1.23 -5.73
N VAL A 51 -8.33 0.47 -5.24
CA VAL A 51 -8.15 -0.35 -4.02
C VAL A 51 -7.17 -1.50 -4.27
N CYS A 52 -7.22 -2.14 -5.44
CA CYS A 52 -6.25 -3.17 -5.84
C CYS A 52 -4.84 -2.60 -5.95
N HIS A 53 -4.68 -1.45 -6.60
CA HIS A 53 -3.39 -0.77 -6.69
C HIS A 53 -2.81 -0.45 -5.31
N LEU A 54 -3.62 0.09 -4.40
CA LEU A 54 -3.18 0.42 -3.04
C LEU A 54 -2.75 -0.83 -2.25
N ARG A 55 -3.44 -1.96 -2.43
CA ARG A 55 -3.03 -3.27 -1.87
C ARG A 55 -1.68 -3.67 -2.44
N ASP A 56 -1.57 -3.72 -3.76
CA ASP A 56 -0.41 -4.28 -4.46
C ASP A 56 0.85 -3.43 -4.24
N TYR A 57 0.74 -2.09 -4.34
CA TYR A 57 1.86 -1.20 -4.07
C TYR A 57 2.27 -1.18 -2.61
N SER A 58 1.35 -1.40 -1.67
CA SER A 58 1.73 -1.57 -0.25
C SER A 58 2.62 -2.79 -0.06
N ASN A 59 2.34 -3.89 -0.77
CA ASN A 59 3.17 -5.09 -0.74
C ASN A 59 4.51 -4.89 -1.46
N ILE A 60 4.51 -4.26 -2.64
CA ILE A 60 5.74 -3.95 -3.39
C ILE A 60 6.71 -3.09 -2.54
N PHE A 61 6.21 -2.04 -1.89
CA PHE A 61 7.07 -1.21 -1.03
C PHE A 61 7.54 -1.94 0.22
N TYR A 62 6.73 -2.87 0.73
CA TYR A 62 7.14 -3.72 1.83
C TYR A 62 8.28 -4.67 1.44
N GLU A 63 8.17 -5.34 0.28
CA GLU A 63 9.21 -6.19 -0.27
C GLU A 63 10.51 -5.41 -0.52
N ARG A 64 10.42 -4.21 -1.12
CA ARG A 64 11.58 -3.31 -1.29
C ARG A 64 12.24 -2.96 0.04
N ALA A 65 11.46 -2.66 1.08
CA ALA A 65 12.01 -2.39 2.39
C ALA A 65 12.71 -3.63 2.99
N GLN A 66 12.21 -4.84 2.73
CA GLN A 66 12.89 -6.07 3.14
C GLN A 66 14.20 -6.28 2.37
N MET A 67 14.23 -6.00 1.05
CA MET A 67 15.45 -6.07 0.25
C MET A 67 16.53 -5.14 0.83
N MET A 68 16.20 -3.88 1.08
CA MET A 68 17.15 -2.90 1.66
C MET A 68 17.74 -3.34 3.01
N LEU A 69 17.00 -4.13 3.80
CA LEU A 69 17.49 -4.63 5.09
C LEU A 69 18.38 -5.87 4.96
N ASN A 70 18.20 -6.65 3.91
CA ASN A 70 18.88 -7.93 3.72
C ASN A 70 20.12 -7.82 2.82
N ASP A 71 20.12 -6.84 1.91
CA ASP A 71 21.15 -6.66 0.90
C ASP A 71 21.79 -5.26 1.02
N GLU A 72 23.08 -5.17 0.71
CA GLU A 72 23.78 -3.88 0.65
C GLU A 72 23.42 -3.15 -0.64
N TYR A 73 22.56 -2.14 -0.53
CA TYR A 73 22.19 -1.24 -1.61
C TYR A 73 21.64 -1.95 -2.88
N PRO A 74 20.54 -2.72 -2.75
CA PRO A 74 20.00 -3.51 -3.87
C PRO A 74 19.31 -2.65 -4.92
N ASP A 75 19.35 -3.11 -6.17
CA ASP A 75 18.50 -2.59 -7.24
C ASP A 75 17.03 -3.01 -7.00
N LEU A 76 16.15 -2.03 -6.89
CA LEU A 76 14.75 -2.24 -6.56
C LEU A 76 13.93 -2.46 -7.85
N PRO A 77 13.09 -3.51 -7.90
CA PRO A 77 12.33 -3.82 -9.10
C PRO A 77 11.35 -2.70 -9.43
N ALA A 78 11.33 -2.23 -10.69
CA ALA A 78 10.33 -1.31 -11.20
C ALA A 78 9.05 -2.04 -11.61
N TYR A 79 7.90 -1.39 -11.46
CA TYR A 79 6.59 -1.94 -11.81
C TYR A 79 5.80 -0.91 -12.60
N ASP A 80 5.20 -1.36 -13.69
CA ASP A 80 4.21 -0.59 -14.45
C ASP A 80 2.83 -0.79 -13.78
N HIS A 81 2.29 0.27 -13.21
CA HIS A 81 1.02 0.21 -12.46
C HIS A 81 -0.18 -0.06 -13.37
N GLU A 82 -0.16 0.44 -14.61
CA GLU A 82 -1.22 0.24 -15.58
C GLU A 82 -1.21 -1.19 -16.09
N ALA A 83 -0.01 -1.72 -16.41
CA ALA A 83 0.14 -3.11 -16.80
C ALA A 83 -0.35 -4.06 -15.70
N LEU A 84 0.00 -3.80 -14.43
CA LEU A 84 -0.46 -4.62 -13.30
C LEU A 84 -1.98 -4.66 -13.17
N ALA A 85 -2.67 -3.54 -13.42
CA ALA A 85 -4.12 -3.48 -13.35
C ALA A 85 -4.80 -4.40 -14.37
N VAL A 86 -4.23 -4.46 -15.58
CA VAL A 86 -4.68 -5.34 -16.66
C VAL A 86 -4.29 -6.80 -16.37
N GLU A 87 -3.02 -7.06 -16.09
CA GLU A 87 -2.46 -8.40 -15.87
C GLU A 87 -3.14 -9.15 -14.72
N ARG A 88 -3.51 -8.43 -13.66
CA ARG A 88 -4.17 -9.00 -12.46
C ARG A 88 -5.68 -8.87 -12.49
N ALA A 89 -6.24 -8.41 -13.62
CA ALA A 89 -7.66 -8.23 -13.84
C ALA A 89 -8.38 -7.56 -12.66
N TYR A 90 -7.92 -6.38 -12.24
CA TYR A 90 -8.39 -5.73 -11.00
C TYR A 90 -9.92 -5.65 -10.90
N ASN A 91 -10.62 -5.28 -11.97
CA ASN A 91 -12.08 -5.18 -11.97
C ASN A 91 -12.83 -6.51 -11.89
N GLN A 92 -12.13 -7.64 -11.95
CA GLN A 92 -12.72 -8.98 -11.74
C GLN A 92 -12.56 -9.48 -10.30
N GLN A 93 -11.88 -8.72 -9.43
CA GLN A 93 -11.68 -9.10 -8.03
C GLN A 93 -12.86 -8.65 -7.14
N ASP A 94 -13.00 -9.25 -5.96
CA ASP A 94 -14.02 -8.83 -4.98
C ASP A 94 -13.50 -7.66 -4.13
N LEU A 95 -14.26 -6.57 -4.07
CA LEU A 95 -13.88 -5.36 -3.33
C LEU A 95 -13.61 -5.64 -1.85
N ARG A 96 -14.44 -6.48 -1.22
CA ARG A 96 -14.36 -6.74 0.23
C ARG A 96 -13.15 -7.60 0.55
N GLU A 97 -12.85 -8.59 -0.30
CA GLU A 97 -11.64 -9.40 -0.19
C GLU A 97 -10.37 -8.56 -0.38
N VAL A 98 -10.30 -7.75 -1.44
CA VAL A 98 -9.16 -6.87 -1.71
C VAL A 98 -8.91 -5.92 -0.53
N TYR A 99 -9.95 -5.29 0.00
CA TYR A 99 -9.83 -4.42 1.17
C TYR A 99 -9.40 -5.19 2.43
N ALA A 100 -9.97 -6.38 2.66
CA ALA A 100 -9.59 -7.21 3.79
C ALA A 100 -8.11 -7.60 3.72
N ASP A 101 -7.61 -7.93 2.52
CA ASP A 101 -6.21 -8.26 2.26
C ASP A 101 -5.30 -7.06 2.53
N MET A 102 -5.65 -5.90 1.97
CA MET A 102 -4.94 -4.65 2.21
C MET A 102 -4.85 -4.34 3.72
N ASN A 103 -5.94 -4.53 4.47
CA ASN A 103 -5.97 -4.29 5.91
C ASN A 103 -5.08 -5.28 6.69
N ARG A 104 -5.05 -6.56 6.30
CA ARG A 104 -4.14 -7.56 6.90
C ARG A 104 -2.68 -7.20 6.62
N GLN A 105 -2.35 -6.90 5.36
CA GLN A 105 -1.00 -6.49 4.95
C GLN A 105 -0.57 -5.22 5.69
N ARG A 106 -1.44 -4.23 5.83
CA ARG A 106 -1.11 -2.98 6.53
C ARG A 106 -0.70 -3.23 7.98
N LYS A 107 -1.39 -4.12 8.71
CA LYS A 107 -1.03 -4.49 10.09
C LYS A 107 0.34 -5.19 10.16
N GLN A 108 0.70 -5.98 9.14
CA GLN A 108 2.03 -6.58 9.05
C GLN A 108 3.10 -5.51 8.81
N ILE A 109 2.88 -4.63 7.83
CA ILE A 109 3.82 -3.55 7.46
C ILE A 109 4.07 -2.60 8.63
N VAL A 110 3.01 -2.22 9.35
CA VAL A 110 3.12 -1.38 10.55
C VAL A 110 3.98 -2.06 11.62
N ARG A 111 3.74 -3.35 11.89
CA ARG A 111 4.53 -4.12 12.87
C ARG A 111 5.99 -4.25 12.43
N PHE A 112 6.25 -4.34 11.13
CA PHE A 112 7.60 -4.36 10.58
C PHE A 112 8.32 -3.03 10.85
N PHE A 113 7.75 -1.90 10.45
CA PHE A 113 8.38 -0.59 10.64
C PHE A 113 8.55 -0.19 12.11
N LEU A 114 7.64 -0.61 13.00
CA LEU A 114 7.77 -0.36 14.45
C LEU A 114 8.94 -1.11 15.11
N LYS A 115 9.47 -2.15 14.46
CA LYS A 115 10.58 -2.96 14.99
C LYS A 115 11.96 -2.53 14.47
N LEU A 116 12.01 -1.62 13.49
CA LEU A 116 13.28 -1.20 12.91
C LEU A 116 14.08 -0.35 13.89
N THR A 117 15.37 -0.66 13.99
CA THR A 117 16.36 0.17 14.69
C THR A 117 16.73 1.41 13.87
N ASP A 118 17.33 2.41 14.51
CA ASP A 118 17.75 3.64 13.82
C ASP A 118 18.76 3.40 12.68
N ALA A 119 19.62 2.38 12.83
CA ALA A 119 20.56 1.98 11.79
C ALA A 119 19.83 1.34 10.59
N GLN A 120 18.85 0.48 10.84
CA GLN A 120 18.03 -0.14 9.79
C GLN A 120 17.20 0.87 9.00
N TRP A 121 16.81 1.99 9.61
CA TRP A 121 16.17 3.09 8.89
C TRP A 121 17.09 3.83 7.89
N GLN A 122 18.42 3.59 7.95
CA GLN A 122 19.37 4.16 6.99
C GLN A 122 19.64 3.25 5.79
N CYS A 123 19.13 2.02 5.82
CA CYS A 123 19.21 1.11 4.68
C CYS A 123 18.48 1.71 3.46
N ALA A 124 19.09 1.57 2.28
CA ALA A 124 18.61 2.15 1.04
C ALA A 124 18.92 1.21 -0.14
N GLY A 125 18.35 1.50 -1.31
CA GLY A 125 18.57 0.81 -2.58
C GLY A 125 18.33 1.77 -3.74
N THR A 126 18.53 1.30 -4.97
CA THR A 126 18.43 2.07 -6.23
C THR A 126 17.15 1.85 -7.01
#